data_AF-A0A6A7AJU3-F1
#
_entry.id   AF-A0A6A7AJU3-F1
#
_cell.length_a   1.000
_cell.length_b   1.000
_cell.length_c   1.000
_cell.angle_alpha   90.00
_cell.angle_beta   90.00
_cell.angle_gamma   90.00
#
_symmetry.space_group_name_H-M   'P 1'
#
loop_
_entity.id
_entity.type
_entity.pdbx_description
1 polymer ?
#
loop_
_entity_poly.entity_id
_entity_poly.type
_entity_poly.pdbx_seq_one_letter_code
_entity_poly.pdbx_strand_id
1 'polypeptide(L)'
;MSLSNKLSIADVDLKGKRVLIRVDFNVPLDSDKKITNNQRIVGALPTIKYARDNGAKAVILMSHLGRPDGKPNPKYSLKPVVPELEKLLGTSVIFTEDSVGKEVEETVNKASDGQVILLENLRFHAEEEGSYKDDEGKKQKVDKSKVDEFRKGLTALGDIYINDAFGTAHRAHSSMVGVDLPQKASGFLVKKELDYFAKALEEPKRPFLAILGGAKVSDKIQLIDNLLGKVDSLIICGGMSFTFKKTLEGVKIGNSLFDEAGSKTVKDLVEKAKKNNVKIVLPVDYITADKFDKDAKTGYATDEDGIPDGWMGLDCGDKSIKLYKEAISEAQTILWNGPAGVFEFEKFAKGTKETLDAAVEAAQSGKIVIIGGGDTATVAAKYGVEDKLSHVSTGGGASLELLEGKDLPGVSALSSK
;
A
#
# COMPACT_ATOMS: atom_id res chain seq x y z
N MET A 1 -0.51 -17.10 -9.49
CA MET A 1 -0.14 -17.57 -8.14
C MET A 1 -1.34 -17.38 -7.24
N SER A 2 -1.73 -18.39 -6.44
CA SER A 2 -2.83 -18.20 -5.48
C SER A 2 -2.33 -17.39 -4.28
N LEU A 3 -2.98 -16.27 -4.00
CA LEU A 3 -2.72 -15.41 -2.84
C LEU A 3 -3.18 -16.09 -1.54
N SER A 4 -4.24 -16.90 -1.62
CA SER A 4 -4.88 -17.57 -0.48
C SER A 4 -4.14 -18.82 0.01
N ASN A 5 -3.25 -19.40 -0.80
CA ASN A 5 -2.56 -20.66 -0.49
C ASN A 5 -1.18 -20.50 0.18
N LYS A 6 -0.85 -19.35 0.76
CA LYS A 6 0.43 -19.12 1.45
C LYS A 6 0.36 -19.51 2.93
N LEU A 7 1.43 -20.08 3.48
CA LEU A 7 1.55 -20.32 4.92
C LEU A 7 1.42 -18.99 5.68
N SER A 8 0.77 -19.06 6.83
CA SER A 8 0.73 -17.97 7.81
C SER A 8 1.46 -18.39 9.08
N ILE A 9 1.79 -17.42 9.93
CA ILE A 9 2.42 -17.65 11.23
C ILE A 9 1.58 -18.61 12.11
N ALA A 10 0.27 -18.68 11.89
CA ALA A 10 -0.61 -19.60 12.60
C ALA A 10 -0.45 -21.07 12.15
N ASP A 11 0.21 -21.32 11.02
CA ASP A 11 0.37 -22.65 10.41
C ASP A 11 1.74 -23.29 10.73
N VAL A 12 2.59 -22.64 11.55
CA VAL A 12 3.97 -23.08 11.84
C VAL A 12 4.21 -23.25 13.34
N ASP A 13 5.05 -24.22 13.73
CA ASP A 13 5.42 -24.45 15.14
C ASP A 13 6.56 -23.52 15.57
N LEU A 14 6.25 -22.58 16.47
CA LEU A 14 7.19 -21.57 16.93
C LEU A 14 7.95 -21.99 18.19
N LYS A 15 7.57 -23.09 18.84
CA LYS A 15 8.08 -23.43 20.17
C LYS A 15 9.59 -23.71 20.14
N GLY A 16 10.34 -22.97 20.95
CA GLY A 16 11.80 -23.07 21.05
C GLY A 16 12.56 -22.59 19.80
N LYS A 17 11.88 -21.94 18.83
CA LYS A 17 12.48 -21.46 17.58
C LYS A 17 12.92 -20.00 17.68
N ARG A 18 13.96 -19.63 16.95
CA ARG A 18 14.33 -18.24 16.64
C ARG A 18 13.47 -17.78 15.47
N VAL A 19 12.56 -16.84 15.70
CA VAL A 19 11.59 -16.39 14.70
C VAL A 19 12.09 -15.07 14.12
N LEU A 20 12.57 -15.09 12.86
CA LEU A 20 13.01 -13.90 12.14
C LEU A 20 11.82 -13.26 11.42
N ILE A 21 11.44 -12.05 11.81
CA ILE A 21 10.26 -11.34 11.31
C ILE A 21 10.68 -10.09 10.56
N ARG A 22 10.29 -10.02 9.28
CA ARG A 22 10.41 -8.80 8.48
C ARG A 22 9.19 -7.93 8.70
N VAL A 23 9.36 -6.81 9.39
CA VAL A 23 8.28 -5.86 9.73
C VAL A 23 8.45 -4.54 8.97
N ASP A 24 7.38 -3.79 8.82
CA ASP A 24 7.40 -2.45 8.24
C ASP A 24 7.42 -1.39 9.35
N PHE A 25 8.61 -0.96 9.78
CA PHE A 25 8.81 0.12 10.75
C PHE A 25 9.31 1.40 10.06
N ASN A 26 8.94 1.61 8.80
CA ASN A 26 9.21 2.86 8.10
C ASN A 26 8.24 3.97 8.56
N VAL A 27 8.42 4.41 9.80
CA VAL A 27 7.57 5.40 10.48
C VAL A 27 8.06 6.84 10.24
N PRO A 28 7.16 7.83 10.17
CA PRO A 28 7.56 9.23 10.08
C PRO A 28 8.14 9.72 11.41
N LEU A 29 9.34 10.29 11.34
CA LEU A 29 10.03 10.92 12.46
C LEU A 29 9.98 12.45 12.32
N ASP A 30 9.78 13.16 13.42
CA ASP A 30 9.94 14.63 13.46
C ASP A 30 11.42 15.05 13.51
N SER A 31 11.68 16.35 13.62
CA SER A 31 13.02 16.91 13.72
C SER A 31 13.79 16.41 14.95
N ASP A 32 13.09 16.01 16.01
CA ASP A 32 13.66 15.51 17.26
C ASP A 32 13.78 13.97 17.27
N LYS A 33 13.58 13.32 16.10
CA LYS A 33 13.56 11.86 15.92
C LYS A 33 12.46 11.15 16.72
N LYS A 34 11.39 11.85 17.09
CA LYS A 34 10.21 11.23 17.71
C LYS A 34 9.25 10.72 16.65
N ILE A 35 8.60 9.61 16.95
CA ILE A 35 7.63 8.99 16.07
C ILE A 35 6.35 9.84 16.08
N THR A 36 5.98 10.36 14.91
CA THR A 36 4.76 11.19 14.75
C THR A 36 3.52 10.35 14.46
N ASN A 37 3.70 9.14 13.93
CA ASN A 37 2.64 8.16 13.71
C ASN A 37 3.20 6.74 13.92
N ASN A 38 2.66 6.02 14.90
CA ASN A 38 3.10 4.67 15.29
C ASN A 38 2.25 3.53 14.69
N GLN A 39 1.32 3.82 13.77
CA GLN A 39 0.37 2.85 13.21
C GLN A 39 1.06 1.61 12.62
N ARG A 40 2.21 1.80 11.97
CA ARG A 40 2.99 0.69 11.41
C ARG A 40 3.61 -0.22 12.48
N ILE A 41 4.01 0.35 13.62
CA ILE A 41 4.51 -0.42 14.77
C ILE A 41 3.36 -1.21 15.38
N VAL A 42 2.22 -0.55 15.61
CA VAL A 42 1.00 -1.18 16.12
C VAL A 42 0.55 -2.34 15.23
N GLY A 43 0.63 -2.18 13.91
CA GLY A 43 0.26 -3.21 12.93
C GLY A 43 1.07 -4.50 13.03
N ALA A 44 2.32 -4.45 13.47
CA ALA A 44 3.17 -5.64 13.64
C ALA A 44 2.99 -6.35 14.99
N LEU A 45 2.41 -5.68 15.99
CA LEU A 45 2.27 -6.23 17.35
C LEU A 45 1.55 -7.58 17.41
N PRO A 46 0.47 -7.85 16.65
CA PRO A 46 -0.19 -9.15 16.69
C PRO A 46 0.77 -10.31 16.36
N THR A 47 1.60 -10.15 15.34
CA THR A 47 2.57 -11.17 14.90
C THR A 47 3.67 -11.35 15.94
N ILE A 48 4.19 -10.25 16.49
CA ILE A 48 5.25 -10.26 17.51
C ILE A 48 4.75 -10.95 18.79
N LYS A 49 3.56 -10.56 19.28
CA LYS A 49 2.96 -11.15 20.49
C LYS A 49 2.67 -12.64 20.29
N TYR A 50 2.07 -13.01 19.17
CA TYR A 50 1.79 -14.41 18.86
C TYR A 50 3.05 -15.28 18.86
N ALA A 51 4.16 -14.80 18.28
CA ALA A 51 5.42 -15.55 18.31
C ALA A 51 5.91 -15.81 19.75
N ARG A 52 5.85 -14.79 20.61
CA ARG A 52 6.23 -14.92 22.03
C ARG A 52 5.29 -15.84 22.80
N ASP A 53 3.98 -15.64 22.65
CA ASP A 53 2.94 -16.38 23.37
C ASP A 53 2.92 -17.86 22.98
N ASN A 54 3.39 -18.19 21.77
CA ASN A 54 3.56 -19.58 21.29
C ASN A 54 4.98 -20.14 21.54
N GLY A 55 5.71 -19.54 22.47
CA GLY A 55 6.94 -20.13 23.01
C GLY A 55 8.17 -20.02 22.11
N ALA A 56 8.24 -19.02 21.22
CA ALA A 56 9.48 -18.72 20.50
C ALA A 56 10.66 -18.56 21.48
N LYS A 57 11.82 -19.12 21.14
CA LYS A 57 13.06 -18.91 21.90
C LYS A 57 13.44 -17.43 21.87
N ALA A 58 13.38 -16.82 20.69
CA ALA A 58 13.64 -15.40 20.47
C ALA A 58 12.83 -14.89 19.27
N VAL A 59 12.47 -13.60 19.30
CA VAL A 59 11.80 -12.90 18.20
C VAL A 59 12.74 -11.84 17.66
N ILE A 60 13.21 -12.02 16.42
CA ILE A 60 14.20 -11.16 15.77
C ILE A 60 13.47 -10.31 14.74
N LEU A 61 13.41 -9.01 14.95
CA LEU A 61 12.74 -8.06 14.08
C LEU A 61 13.76 -7.38 13.17
N MET A 62 13.52 -7.43 11.87
CA MET A 62 14.31 -6.68 10.89
C MET A 62 13.42 -5.73 10.11
N SER A 63 13.84 -4.48 9.98
CA SER A 63 13.09 -3.47 9.22
C SER A 63 13.99 -2.55 8.39
N HIS A 64 13.40 -1.54 7.79
CA HIS A 64 14.12 -0.41 7.20
C HIS A 64 13.39 0.88 7.57
N LEU A 65 14.13 1.98 7.55
CA LEU A 65 13.56 3.31 7.73
C LEU A 65 14.20 4.27 6.72
N GLY A 66 13.35 5.04 6.02
CA GLY A 66 13.79 6.01 5.02
C GLY A 66 14.60 5.42 3.86
N ARG A 67 15.53 6.24 3.34
CA ARG A 67 16.39 5.95 2.19
C ARG A 67 17.84 6.31 2.51
N PRO A 68 18.56 5.44 3.24
CA PRO A 68 19.97 5.62 3.54
C PRO A 68 20.93 5.28 2.37
N ASP A 69 20.40 4.78 1.25
CA ASP A 69 21.14 4.49 0.01
C ASP A 69 22.38 3.59 0.20
N GLY A 70 22.29 2.59 1.10
CA GLY A 70 23.34 1.58 1.30
C GLY A 70 24.52 2.05 2.16
N LYS A 71 24.36 3.14 2.92
CA LYS A 71 25.38 3.65 3.84
C LYS A 71 24.77 3.92 5.23
N PRO A 72 25.47 3.64 6.34
CA PRO A 72 25.01 4.00 7.68
C PRO A 72 24.72 5.50 7.79
N ASN A 73 23.53 5.83 8.28
CA ASN A 73 23.12 7.22 8.47
C ASN A 73 22.28 7.36 9.75
N PRO A 74 22.77 8.06 10.78
CA PRO A 74 22.06 8.23 12.06
C PRO A 74 20.67 8.86 11.97
N LYS A 75 20.36 9.55 10.85
CA LYS A 75 19.01 10.08 10.58
C LYS A 75 17.99 8.96 10.37
N TYR A 76 18.43 7.82 9.86
CA TYR A 76 17.59 6.69 9.46
C TYR A 76 17.78 5.46 10.37
N SER A 77 18.40 5.62 11.54
CA SER A 77 18.50 4.52 12.52
C SER A 77 17.11 4.10 13.01
N LEU A 78 16.94 2.81 13.30
CA LEU A 78 15.74 2.24 13.92
C LEU A 78 15.75 2.37 15.45
N LYS A 79 16.83 2.85 16.06
CA LYS A 79 16.93 3.05 17.52
C LYS A 79 15.76 3.83 18.14
N PRO A 80 15.21 4.89 17.49
CA PRO A 80 14.03 5.60 18.02
C PRO A 80 12.74 4.76 18.08
N VAL A 81 12.69 3.61 17.41
CA VAL A 81 11.54 2.67 17.47
C VAL A 81 11.53 1.87 18.77
N VAL A 82 12.69 1.67 19.40
CA VAL A 82 12.85 0.84 20.61
C VAL A 82 11.92 1.28 21.75
N PRO A 83 11.91 2.56 22.21
CA PRO A 83 11.10 2.94 23.37
C PRO A 83 9.59 2.78 23.13
N GLU A 84 9.13 3.04 21.91
CA GLU A 84 7.71 2.88 21.55
C GLU A 84 7.34 1.40 21.48
N LEU A 85 8.21 0.54 20.94
CA LEU A 85 7.99 -0.89 20.90
C LEU A 85 7.99 -1.51 22.31
N GLU A 86 8.90 -1.10 23.18
CA GLU A 86 8.94 -1.53 24.58
C GLU A 86 7.66 -1.16 25.33
N LYS A 87 7.21 0.09 25.17
CA LYS A 87 5.96 0.59 25.73
C LYS A 87 4.74 -0.24 25.27
N LEU A 88 4.67 -0.56 23.97
CA LEU A 88 3.54 -1.29 23.37
C LEU A 88 3.54 -2.79 23.70
N LEU A 89 4.72 -3.39 23.89
CA LEU A 89 4.88 -4.80 24.24
C LEU A 89 4.89 -5.06 25.76
N GLY A 90 5.20 -4.06 26.58
CA GLY A 90 5.37 -4.21 28.02
C GLY A 90 6.60 -5.04 28.40
N THR A 91 7.64 -5.08 27.55
CA THR A 91 8.89 -5.80 27.78
C THR A 91 10.06 -5.02 27.18
N SER A 92 11.28 -5.28 27.67
CA SER A 92 12.49 -4.73 27.06
C SER A 92 12.72 -5.27 25.65
N VAL A 93 13.30 -4.44 24.79
CA VAL A 93 13.70 -4.79 23.42
C VAL A 93 15.21 -4.61 23.30
N ILE A 94 15.91 -5.67 22.91
CA ILE A 94 17.35 -5.63 22.66
C ILE A 94 17.57 -5.00 21.29
N PHE A 95 18.37 -3.94 21.21
CA PHE A 95 18.75 -3.33 19.94
C PHE A 95 20.17 -3.72 19.57
N THR A 96 20.38 -4.16 18.32
CA THR A 96 21.73 -4.38 17.78
C THR A 96 22.13 -3.20 16.89
N GLU A 97 23.39 -2.77 16.98
CA GLU A 97 23.91 -1.62 16.21
C GLU A 97 24.18 -1.97 14.73
N ASP A 98 24.02 -3.25 14.36
CA ASP A 98 24.05 -3.74 12.98
C ASP A 98 22.91 -4.77 12.76
N SER A 99 22.71 -5.20 11.51
CA SER A 99 21.69 -6.15 11.09
C SER A 99 22.20 -7.55 10.78
N VAL A 100 23.51 -7.70 10.60
CA VAL A 100 24.19 -8.98 10.34
C VAL A 100 25.56 -8.98 11.03
N GLY A 101 26.22 -10.13 11.06
CA GLY A 101 27.59 -10.26 11.59
C GLY A 101 27.65 -10.94 12.96
N LYS A 102 28.89 -11.22 13.40
CA LYS A 102 29.15 -12.09 14.56
C LYS A 102 28.49 -11.59 15.86
N GLU A 103 28.56 -10.29 16.14
CA GLU A 103 27.96 -9.72 17.35
C GLU A 103 26.43 -9.85 17.36
N VAL A 104 25.80 -9.69 16.19
CA VAL A 104 24.35 -9.88 16.02
C VAL A 104 23.99 -11.36 16.23
N GLU A 105 24.73 -12.28 15.60
CA GLU A 105 24.52 -13.72 15.78
C GLU A 105 24.68 -14.16 17.23
N GLU A 106 25.73 -13.68 17.92
CA GLU A 106 25.93 -13.98 19.34
C GLU A 106 24.76 -13.48 20.20
N THR A 107 24.29 -12.25 19.95
CA THR A 107 23.15 -11.66 20.65
C THR A 107 21.89 -12.50 20.45
N VAL A 108 21.60 -12.88 19.20
CA VAL A 108 20.46 -13.73 18.85
C VAL A 108 20.56 -15.12 19.46
N ASN A 109 21.74 -15.73 19.47
CA ASN A 109 21.94 -17.09 19.99
C ASN A 109 21.83 -17.18 21.51
N LYS A 110 22.26 -16.12 22.22
CA LYS A 110 22.14 -15.97 23.68
C LYS A 110 20.71 -15.68 24.14
N ALA A 111 19.86 -15.15 23.27
CA ALA A 111 18.49 -14.81 23.63
C ALA A 111 17.63 -16.03 23.98
N SER A 112 16.78 -15.89 24.99
CA SER A 112 15.88 -16.94 25.48
C SER A 112 14.52 -16.36 25.88
N ASP A 113 13.58 -17.24 26.23
CA ASP A 113 12.30 -16.87 26.86
C ASP A 113 11.48 -15.83 26.07
N GLY A 114 11.53 -15.91 24.74
CA GLY A 114 10.76 -15.02 23.87
C GLY A 114 11.23 -13.57 23.91
N GLN A 115 12.51 -13.34 24.23
CA GLN A 115 13.14 -12.03 24.12
C GLN A 115 12.98 -11.45 22.70
N VAL A 116 12.74 -10.14 22.64
CA VAL A 116 12.55 -9.40 21.40
C VAL A 116 13.83 -8.64 21.07
N ILE A 117 14.32 -8.82 19.85
CA ILE A 117 15.51 -8.18 19.31
C ILE A 117 15.08 -7.33 18.11
N LEU A 118 15.46 -6.06 18.07
CA LEU A 118 15.33 -5.20 16.90
C LEU A 118 16.71 -4.98 16.29
N LEU A 119 16.86 -5.43 15.05
CA LEU A 119 18.06 -5.20 14.26
C LEU A 119 18.10 -3.75 13.74
N GLU A 120 19.31 -3.22 13.52
CA GLU A 120 19.47 -1.93 12.84
C GLU A 120 18.96 -2.00 11.38
N ASN A 121 18.76 -0.83 10.79
CA ASN A 121 18.19 -0.61 9.46
C ASN A 121 18.90 -1.42 8.37
N LEU A 122 18.18 -2.37 7.75
CA LEU A 122 18.75 -3.21 6.69
C LEU A 122 19.28 -2.42 5.49
N ARG A 123 18.73 -1.24 5.19
CA ARG A 123 19.18 -0.43 4.06
C ARG A 123 20.49 0.31 4.34
N PHE A 124 21.08 0.20 5.52
CA PHE A 124 22.47 0.59 5.74
C PHE A 124 23.43 -0.31 4.96
N HIS A 125 23.00 -1.50 4.56
CA HIS A 125 23.70 -2.41 3.66
C HIS A 125 23.15 -2.25 2.25
N ALA A 126 24.02 -1.93 1.28
CA ALA A 126 23.62 -1.81 -0.13
C ALA A 126 23.08 -3.14 -0.70
N GLU A 127 23.50 -4.24 -0.11
CA GLU A 127 23.13 -5.63 -0.38
C GLU A 127 21.63 -5.88 -0.15
N GLU A 128 20.94 -5.08 0.67
CA GLU A 128 19.49 -5.17 0.86
C GLU A 128 18.73 -4.82 -0.43
N GLU A 129 19.08 -3.69 -1.06
CA GLU A 129 18.43 -3.22 -2.29
C GLU A 129 19.15 -3.70 -3.56
N GLY A 130 20.30 -4.37 -3.41
CA GLY A 130 21.17 -4.82 -4.50
C GLY A 130 21.81 -3.68 -5.29
N SER A 131 21.69 -2.45 -4.79
CA SER A 131 22.23 -1.24 -5.42
C SER A 131 22.40 -0.12 -4.40
N TYR A 132 23.28 0.82 -4.72
CA TYR A 132 23.52 2.03 -3.94
C TYR A 132 23.68 3.23 -4.88
N LYS A 133 23.72 4.44 -4.31
CA LYS A 133 24.12 5.64 -5.07
C LYS A 133 25.55 6.01 -4.73
N ASP A 134 26.35 6.26 -5.76
CA ASP A 134 27.66 6.86 -5.58
C ASP A 134 27.54 8.35 -5.20
N ASP A 135 28.69 8.99 -4.96
CA ASP A 135 28.74 10.37 -4.50
C ASP A 135 28.23 11.37 -5.55
N GLU A 136 28.10 10.95 -6.82
CA GLU A 136 27.47 11.71 -7.91
C GLU A 136 25.95 11.45 -8.01
N GLY A 137 25.41 10.58 -7.14
CA GLY A 137 24.00 10.19 -7.13
C GLY A 137 23.62 9.16 -8.19
N LYS A 138 24.59 8.56 -8.89
CA LYS A 138 24.34 7.53 -9.91
C LYS A 138 24.17 6.16 -9.26
N LYS A 139 23.23 5.39 -9.78
CA LYS A 139 22.88 4.06 -9.26
C LYS A 139 23.94 3.03 -9.67
N GLN A 140 24.59 2.42 -8.69
CA GLN A 140 25.56 1.33 -8.86
C GLN A 140 24.95 0.02 -8.37
N LYS A 141 25.27 -1.10 -9.03
CA LYS A 141 24.85 -2.44 -8.60
C LYS A 141 25.85 -3.01 -7.61
N VAL A 142 25.36 -3.78 -6.64
CA VAL A 142 26.20 -4.54 -5.72
C VAL A 142 26.59 -5.88 -6.36
N ASP A 143 27.81 -6.34 -6.08
CA ASP A 143 28.27 -7.66 -6.52
C ASP A 143 27.35 -8.75 -5.95
N LYS A 144 26.98 -9.73 -6.79
CA LYS A 144 26.10 -10.82 -6.40
C LYS A 144 26.65 -11.62 -5.21
N SER A 145 27.96 -11.84 -5.15
CA SER A 145 28.60 -12.57 -4.05
C SER A 145 28.39 -11.89 -2.69
N LYS A 146 28.43 -10.55 -2.65
CA LYS A 146 28.16 -9.77 -1.44
C LYS A 146 26.68 -9.83 -1.03
N VAL A 147 25.78 -9.76 -2.02
CA VAL A 147 24.35 -9.96 -1.78
C VAL A 147 24.08 -11.36 -1.20
N ASP A 148 24.74 -12.39 -1.73
CA ASP A 148 24.62 -13.77 -1.25
C ASP A 148 25.20 -13.93 0.17
N GLU A 149 26.32 -13.28 0.49
CA GLU A 149 26.89 -13.24 1.85
C GLU A 149 25.94 -12.58 2.86
N PHE A 150 25.40 -11.41 2.52
CA PHE A 150 24.43 -10.70 3.36
C PHE A 150 23.18 -11.55 3.63
N ARG A 151 22.66 -12.22 2.60
CA ARG A 151 21.51 -13.14 2.71
C ARG A 151 21.79 -14.34 3.61
N LYS A 152 23.00 -14.91 3.55
CA LYS A 152 23.42 -15.96 4.49
C LYS A 152 23.47 -15.45 5.92
N GLY A 153 23.98 -14.24 6.12
CA GLY A 153 23.97 -13.56 7.42
C GLY A 153 22.56 -13.44 8.00
N LEU A 154 21.60 -12.94 7.22
CA LEU A 154 20.18 -12.87 7.64
C LEU A 154 19.58 -14.26 7.92
N THR A 155 19.87 -15.24 7.06
CA THR A 155 19.36 -16.62 7.20
C THR A 155 19.84 -17.26 8.50
N ALA A 156 21.08 -16.99 8.93
CA ALA A 156 21.65 -17.56 10.16
C ALA A 156 20.93 -17.10 11.45
N LEU A 157 20.18 -15.99 11.40
CA LEU A 157 19.51 -15.39 12.56
C LEU A 157 18.18 -16.07 12.94
N GLY A 158 17.62 -16.91 12.07
CA GLY A 158 16.31 -17.53 12.28
C GLY A 158 16.31 -19.03 12.05
N ASP A 159 15.30 -19.68 12.62
CA ASP A 159 14.90 -21.04 12.26
C ASP A 159 13.63 -21.02 11.40
N ILE A 160 12.80 -19.98 11.56
CA ILE A 160 11.58 -19.69 10.79
C ILE A 160 11.61 -18.23 10.33
N TYR A 161 11.21 -18.00 9.08
CA TYR A 161 11.04 -16.66 8.53
C TYR A 161 9.56 -16.28 8.45
N ILE A 162 9.23 -15.11 8.98
CA ILE A 162 7.90 -14.50 8.88
C ILE A 162 8.00 -13.18 8.12
N ASN A 163 7.29 -13.05 7.00
CA ASN A 163 7.13 -11.77 6.32
C ASN A 163 5.86 -11.09 6.79
N ASP A 164 5.99 -9.95 7.47
CA ASP A 164 4.88 -9.11 7.92
C ASP A 164 4.96 -7.68 7.34
N ALA A 165 5.70 -7.51 6.23
CA ALA A 165 5.95 -6.23 5.57
C ALA A 165 5.39 -6.20 4.14
N PHE A 166 4.05 -6.17 4.01
CA PHE A 166 3.38 -6.20 2.70
C PHE A 166 3.81 -5.04 1.79
N GLY A 167 4.02 -3.84 2.34
CA GLY A 167 4.45 -2.66 1.60
C GLY A 167 5.78 -2.80 0.87
N THR A 168 6.62 -3.78 1.23
CA THR A 168 7.88 -4.07 0.55
C THR A 168 7.83 -5.33 -0.34
N ALA A 169 6.72 -6.05 -0.36
CA ALA A 169 6.63 -7.36 -1.02
C ALA A 169 6.74 -7.30 -2.55
N HIS A 170 6.51 -6.15 -3.17
CA HIS A 170 6.76 -5.91 -4.60
C HIS A 170 8.25 -5.85 -4.98
N ARG A 171 9.14 -5.81 -3.99
CA ARG A 171 10.58 -5.64 -4.20
C ARG A 171 11.32 -6.95 -4.02
N ALA A 172 12.19 -7.29 -4.95
CA ALA A 172 13.10 -8.44 -4.85
C ALA A 172 14.33 -8.15 -3.96
N HIS A 173 14.12 -7.46 -2.83
CA HIS A 173 15.17 -7.14 -1.86
C HIS A 173 15.63 -8.37 -1.08
N SER A 174 16.84 -8.34 -0.53
CA SER A 174 17.42 -9.48 0.18
C SER A 174 16.57 -9.97 1.34
N SER A 175 16.00 -9.07 2.15
CA SER A 175 15.08 -9.44 3.22
C SER A 175 13.73 -10.02 2.76
N MET A 176 13.32 -9.78 1.52
CA MET A 176 12.05 -10.28 0.98
C MET A 176 12.18 -11.67 0.36
N VAL A 177 13.28 -11.92 -0.35
CA VAL A 177 13.44 -13.13 -1.19
C VAL A 177 14.67 -13.96 -0.85
N GLY A 178 15.58 -13.44 -0.03
CA GLY A 178 16.92 -13.99 0.18
C GLY A 178 17.10 -14.75 1.49
N VAL A 179 16.12 -14.76 2.39
CA VAL A 179 16.16 -15.58 3.61
C VAL A 179 15.82 -17.03 3.24
N ASP A 180 16.80 -17.92 3.36
CA ASP A 180 16.68 -19.31 2.93
C ASP A 180 16.42 -20.26 4.11
N LEU A 181 15.22 -20.15 4.68
CA LEU A 181 14.73 -21.02 5.73
C LEU A 181 13.64 -21.97 5.20
N PRO A 182 13.52 -23.20 5.73
CA PRO A 182 12.54 -24.17 5.24
C PRO A 182 11.09 -23.68 5.33
N GLN A 183 10.77 -22.94 6.39
CA GLN A 183 9.45 -22.37 6.63
C GLN A 183 9.49 -20.85 6.49
N LYS A 184 8.80 -20.36 5.46
CA LYS A 184 8.63 -18.94 5.14
C LYS A 184 7.13 -18.64 5.12
N ALA A 185 6.63 -18.00 6.16
CA ALA A 185 5.20 -17.74 6.33
C ALA A 185 4.90 -16.24 6.36
N SER A 186 3.63 -15.89 6.15
CA SER A 186 3.13 -14.52 6.33
C SER A 186 2.85 -14.25 7.82
N GLY A 187 3.17 -13.05 8.29
CA GLY A 187 2.61 -12.56 9.55
C GLY A 187 1.14 -12.17 9.39
N PHE A 188 0.47 -11.75 10.46
CA PHE A 188 -0.97 -11.46 10.41
C PHE A 188 -1.32 -10.27 9.52
N LEU A 189 -0.44 -9.26 9.42
CA LEU A 189 -0.67 -8.10 8.56
C LEU A 189 -0.63 -8.52 7.09
N VAL A 190 0.44 -9.21 6.68
CA VAL A 190 0.55 -9.71 5.29
C VAL A 190 -0.55 -10.72 4.99
N LYS A 191 -0.88 -11.62 5.92
CA LYS A 191 -1.97 -12.58 5.75
C LYS A 191 -3.30 -11.85 5.50
N LYS A 192 -3.62 -10.81 6.28
CA LYS A 192 -4.83 -10.02 6.10
C LYS A 192 -4.87 -9.36 4.72
N GLU A 193 -3.77 -8.77 4.27
CA GLU A 193 -3.66 -8.18 2.92
C GLU A 193 -3.95 -9.25 1.85
N LEU A 194 -3.30 -10.41 1.92
CA LEU A 194 -3.50 -11.51 0.97
C LEU A 194 -4.93 -12.04 0.98
N ASP A 195 -5.54 -12.24 2.15
CA ASP A 195 -6.91 -12.73 2.28
C ASP A 195 -7.93 -11.78 1.61
N TYR A 196 -7.77 -10.47 1.81
CA TYR A 196 -8.69 -9.48 1.22
C TYR A 196 -8.46 -9.29 -0.28
N PHE A 197 -7.21 -9.26 -0.74
CA PHE A 197 -6.94 -9.19 -2.18
C PHE A 197 -7.34 -10.48 -2.89
N ALA A 198 -7.19 -11.65 -2.28
CA ALA A 198 -7.71 -12.91 -2.83
C ALA A 198 -9.23 -12.85 -3.04
N LYS A 199 -9.97 -12.39 -2.02
CA LYS A 199 -11.43 -12.19 -2.11
C LYS A 199 -11.83 -11.25 -3.25
N ALA A 200 -11.02 -10.26 -3.59
CA ALA A 200 -11.36 -9.32 -4.67
C ALA A 200 -10.85 -9.76 -6.06
N LEU A 201 -9.70 -10.43 -6.13
CA LEU A 201 -8.99 -10.69 -7.38
C LEU A 201 -9.09 -12.12 -7.90
N GLU A 202 -9.42 -13.09 -7.03
CA GLU A 202 -9.59 -14.51 -7.37
C GLU A 202 -11.08 -14.86 -7.45
N GLU A 203 -11.84 -14.64 -6.38
CA GLU A 203 -13.27 -15.02 -6.28
C GLU A 203 -14.15 -13.88 -5.72
N PRO A 204 -14.30 -12.74 -6.43
CA PRO A 204 -15.11 -11.63 -5.96
C PRO A 204 -16.58 -11.96 -5.90
N LYS A 205 -17.24 -11.54 -4.80
CA LYS A 205 -18.70 -11.45 -4.76
C LYS A 205 -19.15 -10.35 -5.72
N ARG A 206 -19.96 -10.71 -6.71
CA ARG A 206 -20.43 -9.77 -7.75
C ARG A 206 -21.79 -9.15 -7.37
N PRO A 207 -22.07 -7.90 -7.80
CA PRO A 207 -21.24 -7.07 -8.67
C PRO A 207 -19.95 -6.54 -8.03
N PHE A 208 -18.84 -6.63 -8.74
CA PHE A 208 -17.54 -6.11 -8.35
C PHE A 208 -17.32 -4.73 -8.97
N LEU A 209 -17.22 -3.71 -8.13
CA LEU A 209 -16.94 -2.33 -8.51
C LEU A 209 -15.47 -1.98 -8.21
N ALA A 210 -14.80 -1.35 -9.18
CA ALA A 210 -13.60 -0.58 -8.91
C ALA A 210 -13.88 0.92 -8.98
N ILE A 211 -13.29 1.69 -8.07
CA ILE A 211 -13.32 3.15 -8.03
C ILE A 211 -11.88 3.64 -8.19
N LEU A 212 -11.59 4.30 -9.31
CA LEU A 212 -10.26 4.79 -9.63
C LEU A 212 -10.28 6.31 -9.76
N GLY A 213 -9.48 6.97 -8.92
CA GLY A 213 -9.28 8.42 -8.98
C GLY A 213 -7.80 8.80 -9.03
N GLY A 214 -7.51 10.10 -9.02
CA GLY A 214 -6.15 10.65 -9.06
C GLY A 214 -5.92 11.58 -10.25
N ALA A 215 -4.67 12.00 -10.42
CA ALA A 215 -4.32 13.09 -11.34
C ALA A 215 -4.11 12.65 -12.80
N LYS A 216 -3.48 11.50 -13.06
CA LYS A 216 -3.02 11.09 -14.39
C LYS A 216 -3.57 9.72 -14.78
N VAL A 217 -3.84 9.55 -16.07
CA VAL A 217 -4.31 8.28 -16.65
C VAL A 217 -3.12 7.35 -16.87
N SER A 218 -2.00 7.89 -17.36
CA SER A 218 -0.75 7.20 -17.70
C SER A 218 -0.28 6.27 -16.59
N ASP A 219 -0.38 6.74 -15.35
CA ASP A 219 0.10 6.04 -14.16
C ASP A 219 -0.82 4.88 -13.76
N LYS A 220 -2.02 4.80 -14.35
CA LYS A 220 -3.06 3.81 -14.04
C LYS A 220 -3.51 2.97 -15.23
N ILE A 221 -2.86 3.09 -16.40
CA ILE A 221 -3.25 2.33 -17.60
C ILE A 221 -3.20 0.82 -17.32
N GLN A 222 -2.09 0.32 -16.75
CA GLN A 222 -1.94 -1.11 -16.42
C GLN A 222 -2.98 -1.57 -15.40
N LEU A 223 -3.26 -0.74 -14.40
CA LEU A 223 -4.27 -1.01 -13.38
C LEU A 223 -5.68 -1.13 -13.99
N ILE A 224 -6.09 -0.14 -14.79
CA ILE A 224 -7.39 -0.16 -15.48
C ILE A 224 -7.45 -1.39 -16.40
N ASP A 225 -6.42 -1.60 -17.21
CA ASP A 225 -6.40 -2.68 -18.19
C ASP A 225 -6.57 -4.06 -17.54
N ASN A 226 -5.90 -4.31 -16.41
CA ASN A 226 -6.06 -5.54 -15.64
C ASN A 226 -7.44 -5.64 -14.99
N LEU A 227 -7.92 -4.56 -14.36
CA LEU A 227 -9.22 -4.55 -13.68
C LEU A 227 -10.40 -4.73 -14.63
N LEU A 228 -10.32 -4.23 -15.87
CA LEU A 228 -11.36 -4.43 -16.89
C LEU A 228 -11.62 -5.91 -17.22
N GLY A 229 -10.68 -6.81 -16.92
CA GLY A 229 -10.90 -8.27 -17.01
C GLY A 229 -11.59 -8.90 -15.80
N LYS A 230 -11.84 -8.13 -14.74
CA LYS A 230 -12.29 -8.63 -13.43
C LYS A 230 -13.57 -7.99 -12.91
N VAL A 231 -13.72 -6.67 -13.08
CA VAL A 231 -14.83 -5.89 -12.50
C VAL A 231 -16.09 -5.96 -13.37
N ASP A 232 -17.25 -5.72 -12.76
CA ASP A 232 -18.53 -5.53 -13.47
C ASP A 232 -18.78 -4.04 -13.76
N SER A 233 -18.23 -3.16 -12.92
CA SER A 233 -18.33 -1.71 -13.09
C SER A 233 -17.05 -1.00 -12.66
N LEU A 234 -16.82 0.16 -13.26
CA LEU A 234 -15.64 0.99 -13.04
C LEU A 234 -16.04 2.46 -12.94
N ILE A 235 -15.88 3.07 -11.77
CA ILE A 235 -15.91 4.53 -11.62
C ILE A 235 -14.53 5.08 -11.95
N ILE A 236 -14.46 6.08 -12.83
CA ILE A 236 -13.26 6.88 -13.06
C ILE A 236 -13.56 8.32 -12.64
N CYS A 237 -12.87 8.78 -11.59
CA CYS A 237 -13.09 10.08 -10.94
C CYS A 237 -11.77 10.87 -10.81
N GLY A 238 -11.80 12.03 -10.13
CA GLY A 238 -10.62 12.89 -9.95
C GLY A 238 -10.12 13.52 -11.26
N GLY A 239 -8.90 14.05 -11.23
CA GLY A 239 -8.29 14.76 -12.36
C GLY A 239 -8.16 13.92 -13.64
N MET A 240 -7.98 12.60 -13.52
CA MET A 240 -7.86 11.72 -14.67
C MET A 240 -9.16 11.63 -15.49
N SER A 241 -10.32 11.90 -14.88
CA SER A 241 -11.62 11.87 -15.58
C SER A 241 -11.73 12.91 -16.70
N PHE A 242 -11.06 14.07 -16.57
CA PHE A 242 -11.05 15.12 -17.60
C PHE A 242 -10.39 14.66 -18.90
N THR A 243 -9.37 13.81 -18.81
CA THR A 243 -8.75 13.18 -19.99
C THR A 243 -9.76 12.29 -20.71
N PHE A 244 -10.54 11.48 -19.98
CA PHE A 244 -11.59 10.66 -20.58
C PHE A 244 -12.67 11.53 -21.25
N LYS A 245 -13.18 12.54 -20.55
CA LYS A 245 -14.24 13.42 -21.04
C LYS A 245 -13.85 14.23 -22.25
N LYS A 246 -12.67 14.83 -22.25
CA LYS A 246 -12.15 15.56 -23.41
C LYS A 246 -11.95 14.63 -24.61
N THR A 247 -11.42 13.43 -24.41
CA THR A 247 -11.07 12.51 -25.50
C THR A 247 -12.28 11.79 -26.10
N LEU A 248 -13.28 11.43 -25.29
CA LEU A 248 -14.45 10.66 -25.73
C LEU A 248 -15.59 11.54 -26.19
N GLU A 249 -15.84 12.64 -25.47
CA GLU A 249 -17.05 13.44 -25.60
C GLU A 249 -16.76 14.86 -26.09
N GLY A 250 -15.48 15.26 -26.18
CA GLY A 250 -15.09 16.60 -26.61
C GLY A 250 -15.42 17.71 -25.60
N VAL A 251 -15.68 17.35 -24.34
CA VAL A 251 -16.01 18.29 -23.26
C VAL A 251 -14.89 19.33 -23.12
N LYS A 252 -15.26 20.61 -23.02
CA LYS A 252 -14.30 21.69 -22.70
C LYS A 252 -13.90 21.57 -21.23
N ILE A 253 -12.60 21.53 -20.97
CA ILE A 253 -12.08 21.29 -19.60
C ILE A 253 -11.30 22.49 -19.02
N GLY A 254 -11.25 23.64 -19.71
CA GLY A 254 -10.43 24.78 -19.31
C GLY A 254 -8.98 24.39 -19.04
N ASN A 255 -8.47 24.77 -17.87
CA ASN A 255 -7.13 24.47 -17.35
C ASN A 255 -7.08 23.18 -16.52
N SER A 256 -8.11 22.34 -16.54
CA SER A 256 -8.10 21.06 -15.82
C SER A 256 -6.98 20.14 -16.32
N LEU A 257 -6.57 19.19 -15.48
CA LEU A 257 -5.51 18.25 -15.82
C LEU A 257 -5.87 17.46 -17.08
N PHE A 258 -4.95 17.48 -18.05
CA PHE A 258 -5.05 16.69 -19.27
C PHE A 258 -3.77 15.91 -19.47
N ASP A 259 -3.91 14.59 -19.52
CA ASP A 259 -2.79 13.68 -19.74
C ASP A 259 -2.74 13.26 -21.20
N GLU A 260 -1.91 13.94 -21.98
CA GLU A 260 -1.76 13.72 -23.41
C GLU A 260 -1.16 12.34 -23.75
N ALA A 261 -0.35 11.77 -22.86
CA ALA A 261 0.14 10.41 -23.05
C ALA A 261 -0.99 9.40 -22.81
N GLY A 262 -1.73 9.58 -21.72
CA GLY A 262 -2.87 8.74 -21.35
C GLY A 262 -4.03 8.81 -22.34
N SER A 263 -4.30 9.99 -22.93
CA SER A 263 -5.42 10.19 -23.86
C SER A 263 -5.37 9.26 -25.08
N LYS A 264 -4.16 8.85 -25.49
CA LYS A 264 -3.96 7.93 -26.63
C LYS A 264 -4.55 6.54 -26.38
N THR A 265 -4.71 6.15 -25.12
CA THR A 265 -5.19 4.81 -24.72
C THR A 265 -6.65 4.78 -24.28
N VAL A 266 -7.28 5.93 -24.09
CA VAL A 266 -8.65 6.04 -23.55
C VAL A 266 -9.66 5.27 -24.41
N LYS A 267 -9.57 5.38 -25.74
CA LYS A 267 -10.49 4.67 -26.66
C LYS A 267 -10.37 3.17 -26.51
N ASP A 268 -9.15 2.64 -26.50
CA ASP A 268 -8.86 1.21 -26.37
C ASP A 268 -9.38 0.66 -25.02
N LEU A 269 -9.22 1.43 -23.93
CA LEU A 269 -9.74 1.06 -22.61
C LEU A 269 -11.28 0.98 -22.60
N VAL A 270 -11.96 1.93 -23.24
CA VAL A 270 -13.44 1.92 -23.35
C VAL A 270 -13.93 0.78 -24.23
N GLU A 271 -13.23 0.48 -25.33
CA GLU A 271 -13.55 -0.67 -26.19
C GLU A 271 -13.37 -1.99 -25.44
N LYS A 272 -12.28 -2.13 -24.67
CA LYS A 272 -12.06 -3.30 -23.81
C LYS A 272 -13.15 -3.42 -22.74
N ALA A 273 -13.54 -2.31 -22.12
CA ALA A 273 -14.63 -2.30 -21.14
C ALA A 273 -15.95 -2.79 -21.76
N LYS A 274 -16.31 -2.29 -22.96
CA LYS A 274 -17.48 -2.76 -23.71
C LYS A 274 -17.40 -4.25 -24.03
N LYS A 275 -16.24 -4.72 -24.51
CA LYS A 275 -16.01 -6.15 -24.81
C LYS A 275 -16.19 -7.04 -23.58
N ASN A 276 -15.82 -6.55 -22.40
CA ASN A 276 -15.92 -7.27 -21.14
C ASN A 276 -17.22 -6.97 -20.37
N ASN A 277 -18.19 -6.28 -20.97
CA ASN A 277 -19.46 -5.87 -20.35
C ASN A 277 -19.28 -5.07 -19.05
N VAL A 278 -18.23 -4.25 -18.97
CA VAL A 278 -17.96 -3.38 -17.82
C VAL A 278 -18.70 -2.05 -17.97
N LYS A 279 -19.54 -1.72 -16.98
CA LYS A 279 -20.20 -0.40 -16.87
C LYS A 279 -19.19 0.66 -16.43
N ILE A 280 -18.80 1.56 -17.32
CA ILE A 280 -17.97 2.73 -16.95
C ILE A 280 -18.88 3.86 -16.45
N VAL A 281 -18.53 4.43 -15.29
CA VAL A 281 -19.18 5.61 -14.71
C VAL A 281 -18.17 6.75 -14.63
N LEU A 282 -18.47 7.85 -15.32
CA LEU A 282 -17.69 9.09 -15.30
C LEU A 282 -18.49 10.20 -14.59
N PRO A 283 -17.83 11.23 -14.04
CA PRO A 283 -18.54 12.43 -13.59
C PRO A 283 -19.31 13.08 -14.75
N VAL A 284 -20.38 13.80 -14.45
CA VAL A 284 -21.21 14.55 -15.41
C VAL A 284 -21.31 16.04 -15.07
N ASP A 285 -20.79 16.41 -13.90
CA ASP A 285 -20.73 17.76 -13.39
C ASP A 285 -19.57 17.92 -12.40
N TYR A 286 -19.12 19.17 -12.22
CA TYR A 286 -17.84 19.50 -11.60
C TYR A 286 -17.95 20.72 -10.72
N ILE A 287 -17.23 20.71 -9.60
CA ILE A 287 -16.90 21.91 -8.84
C ILE A 287 -15.61 22.48 -9.43
N THR A 288 -15.68 23.73 -9.89
CA THR A 288 -14.58 24.39 -10.59
C THR A 288 -13.93 25.47 -9.74
N ALA A 289 -12.70 25.85 -10.10
CA ALA A 289 -11.93 26.90 -9.44
C ALA A 289 -11.20 27.78 -10.45
N ASP A 290 -10.98 29.04 -10.11
CA ASP A 290 -10.19 30.00 -10.91
C ASP A 290 -8.67 29.81 -10.77
N LYS A 291 -8.22 29.06 -9.76
CA LYS A 291 -6.82 28.66 -9.53
C LYS A 291 -6.73 27.41 -8.66
N PHE A 292 -5.57 26.73 -8.69
CA PHE A 292 -5.29 25.58 -7.81
C PHE A 292 -4.88 26.06 -6.41
N ASP A 293 -5.85 26.40 -5.58
CA ASP A 293 -5.63 26.96 -4.25
C ASP A 293 -6.83 26.65 -3.34
N LYS A 294 -6.59 26.40 -2.05
CA LYS A 294 -7.66 26.21 -1.05
C LYS A 294 -8.60 27.42 -0.94
N ASP A 295 -8.09 28.62 -1.24
CA ASP A 295 -8.81 29.89 -1.13
C ASP A 295 -9.37 30.39 -2.47
N ALA A 296 -9.30 29.57 -3.53
CA ALA A 296 -9.82 29.91 -4.86
C ALA A 296 -11.32 30.26 -4.86
N LYS A 297 -11.75 31.03 -5.87
CA LYS A 297 -13.17 31.25 -6.15
C LYS A 297 -13.72 29.98 -6.78
N THR A 298 -14.83 29.50 -6.24
CA THR A 298 -15.48 28.27 -6.70
C THR A 298 -16.57 28.55 -7.71
N GLY A 299 -16.82 27.59 -8.59
CA GLY A 299 -17.86 27.61 -9.60
C GLY A 299 -18.42 26.21 -9.81
N TYR A 300 -19.29 26.09 -10.81
CA TYR A 300 -19.92 24.83 -11.20
C TYR A 300 -19.96 24.73 -12.72
N ALA A 301 -19.78 23.52 -13.25
CA ALA A 301 -19.90 23.23 -14.67
C ALA A 301 -20.50 21.84 -14.88
N THR A 302 -21.18 21.65 -16.00
CA THR A 302 -21.66 20.35 -16.48
C THR A 302 -20.89 19.92 -17.72
N ASP A 303 -21.05 18.67 -18.17
CA ASP A 303 -20.50 18.24 -19.46
C ASP A 303 -21.02 19.06 -20.65
N GLU A 304 -22.29 19.47 -20.60
CA GLU A 304 -22.95 20.25 -21.66
C GLU A 304 -22.39 21.67 -21.75
N ASP A 305 -22.20 22.33 -20.60
CA ASP A 305 -21.65 23.69 -20.53
C ASP A 305 -20.14 23.71 -20.78
N GLY A 306 -19.45 22.66 -20.32
CA GLY A 306 -18.01 22.61 -20.20
C GLY A 306 -17.44 23.56 -19.14
N ILE A 307 -16.15 23.40 -18.86
CA ILE A 307 -15.41 24.26 -17.94
C ILE A 307 -14.86 25.47 -18.70
N PRO A 308 -15.11 26.72 -18.23
CA PRO A 308 -14.62 27.93 -18.87
C PRO A 308 -13.09 28.01 -18.95
N ASP A 309 -12.58 28.75 -19.94
CA ASP A 309 -11.15 29.04 -20.04
C ASP A 309 -10.65 29.78 -18.79
N GLY A 310 -9.44 29.43 -18.34
CA GLY A 310 -8.88 29.95 -17.08
C GLY A 310 -9.32 29.18 -15.83
N TRP A 311 -10.44 28.46 -15.87
CA TRP A 311 -10.95 27.66 -14.75
C TRP A 311 -10.52 26.19 -14.85
N MET A 312 -10.56 25.47 -13.73
CA MET A 312 -10.26 24.04 -13.65
C MET A 312 -11.21 23.30 -12.73
N GLY A 313 -11.55 22.05 -13.04
CA GLY A 313 -12.34 21.19 -12.17
C GLY A 313 -11.48 20.53 -11.10
N LEU A 314 -11.89 20.62 -9.84
CA LEU A 314 -11.12 20.10 -8.69
C LEU A 314 -11.91 19.10 -7.82
N ASP A 315 -13.21 18.98 -8.01
CA ASP A 315 -14.06 17.96 -7.38
C ASP A 315 -15.26 17.63 -8.28
N CYS A 316 -15.94 16.51 -8.02
CA CYS A 316 -17.17 16.16 -8.73
C CYS A 316 -18.39 16.89 -8.15
N GLY A 317 -19.38 17.18 -9.00
CA GLY A 317 -20.64 17.81 -8.59
C GLY A 317 -21.66 16.81 -8.03
N ASP A 318 -22.79 17.34 -7.58
CA ASP A 318 -23.82 16.56 -6.88
C ASP A 318 -24.48 15.49 -7.77
N LYS A 319 -24.58 15.73 -9.08
CA LYS A 319 -25.13 14.71 -10.00
C LYS A 319 -24.16 13.53 -10.12
N SER A 320 -22.87 13.81 -10.21
CA SER A 320 -21.81 12.79 -10.25
C SER A 320 -21.73 12.00 -8.95
N ILE A 321 -21.84 12.68 -7.80
CA ILE A 321 -21.90 12.02 -6.48
C ILE A 321 -23.07 11.02 -6.44
N LYS A 322 -24.24 11.40 -6.94
CA LYS A 322 -25.41 10.50 -7.00
C LYS A 322 -25.11 9.24 -7.82
N LEU A 323 -24.47 9.39 -8.98
CA LEU A 323 -24.06 8.25 -9.83
C LEU A 323 -23.07 7.32 -9.12
N TYR A 324 -22.12 7.90 -8.37
CA TYR A 324 -21.14 7.11 -7.60
C TYR A 324 -21.82 6.33 -6.48
N LYS A 325 -22.73 6.96 -5.73
CA LYS A 325 -23.51 6.30 -4.67
C LYS A 325 -24.35 5.16 -5.22
N GLU A 326 -24.99 5.35 -6.37
CA GLU A 326 -25.78 4.31 -7.03
C GLU A 326 -24.91 3.10 -7.37
N ALA A 327 -23.78 3.29 -8.06
CA ALA A 327 -22.87 2.20 -8.40
C ALA A 327 -22.30 1.48 -7.15
N ILE A 328 -21.98 2.22 -6.09
CA ILE A 328 -21.55 1.66 -4.79
C ILE A 328 -22.68 0.82 -4.15
N SER A 329 -23.93 1.29 -4.24
CA SER A 329 -25.09 0.59 -3.70
C SER A 329 -25.41 -0.72 -4.44
N GLU A 330 -25.08 -0.82 -5.74
CA GLU A 330 -25.25 -2.04 -6.54
C GLU A 330 -24.17 -3.10 -6.23
N ALA A 331 -22.98 -2.67 -5.84
CA ALA A 331 -21.82 -3.54 -5.66
C ALA A 331 -21.89 -4.43 -4.39
N GLN A 332 -21.30 -5.63 -4.48
CA GLN A 332 -21.05 -6.55 -3.36
C GLN A 332 -19.58 -6.57 -2.93
N THR A 333 -18.68 -6.32 -3.88
CA THR A 333 -17.24 -6.09 -3.63
C THR A 333 -16.86 -4.75 -4.22
N ILE A 334 -16.15 -3.93 -3.45
CA ILE A 334 -15.71 -2.59 -3.84
C ILE A 334 -14.21 -2.48 -3.60
N LEU A 335 -13.47 -2.12 -4.64
CA LEU A 335 -12.06 -1.77 -4.56
C LEU A 335 -11.91 -0.29 -4.88
N TRP A 336 -11.41 0.51 -3.94
CA TRP A 336 -11.22 1.95 -4.13
C TRP A 336 -9.74 2.34 -4.08
N ASN A 337 -9.26 2.95 -5.17
CA ASN A 337 -7.90 3.46 -5.32
C ASN A 337 -7.91 4.84 -6.02
N GLY A 338 -7.92 5.90 -5.23
CA GLY A 338 -7.78 7.30 -5.66
C GLY A 338 -8.98 8.17 -5.26
N PRO A 339 -8.78 9.33 -4.62
CA PRO A 339 -9.84 10.27 -4.27
C PRO A 339 -10.63 10.79 -5.50
N ALA A 340 -11.86 11.23 -5.27
CA ALA A 340 -12.73 11.76 -6.31
C ALA A 340 -12.44 13.23 -6.67
N GLY A 341 -11.70 13.94 -5.82
CA GLY A 341 -11.33 15.34 -5.95
C GLY A 341 -10.11 15.70 -5.09
N VAL A 342 -9.76 16.99 -5.05
CA VAL A 342 -8.62 17.53 -4.26
C VAL A 342 -9.02 17.66 -2.78
N PHE A 343 -9.14 16.51 -2.12
CA PHE A 343 -9.69 16.37 -0.76
C PHE A 343 -8.89 17.09 0.34
N GLU A 344 -7.66 17.49 0.03
CA GLU A 344 -6.79 18.29 0.88
C GLU A 344 -7.38 19.68 1.12
N PHE A 345 -8.16 20.20 0.17
CA PHE A 345 -8.82 21.49 0.25
C PHE A 345 -10.29 21.30 0.58
N GLU A 346 -10.78 21.89 1.67
CA GLU A 346 -12.15 21.67 2.16
C GLU A 346 -13.22 21.99 1.11
N LYS A 347 -13.01 23.03 0.29
CA LYS A 347 -13.92 23.42 -0.81
C LYS A 347 -14.06 22.36 -1.91
N PHE A 348 -13.12 21.41 -2.00
CA PHE A 348 -13.04 20.39 -3.06
C PHE A 348 -12.97 18.96 -2.47
N ALA A 349 -13.44 18.80 -1.23
CA ALA A 349 -13.42 17.53 -0.52
C ALA A 349 -14.78 16.80 -0.49
N LYS A 350 -15.86 17.45 -0.94
CA LYS A 350 -17.24 16.95 -0.81
C LYS A 350 -17.42 15.66 -1.59
N GLY A 351 -16.99 15.61 -2.85
CA GLY A 351 -17.12 14.41 -3.69
C GLY A 351 -16.39 13.21 -3.10
N THR A 352 -15.19 13.43 -2.58
CA THR A 352 -14.42 12.38 -1.89
C THR A 352 -15.10 11.93 -0.59
N LYS A 353 -15.62 12.86 0.22
CA LYS A 353 -16.31 12.54 1.48
C LYS A 353 -17.60 11.76 1.25
N GLU A 354 -18.43 12.20 0.31
CA GLU A 354 -19.70 11.54 0.00
C GLU A 354 -19.50 10.15 -0.62
N THR A 355 -18.42 9.98 -1.40
CA THR A 355 -18.01 8.66 -1.91
C THR A 355 -17.54 7.74 -0.77
N LEU A 356 -16.78 8.29 0.19
CA LEU A 356 -16.36 7.55 1.39
C LEU A 356 -17.54 7.13 2.24
N ASP A 357 -18.51 8.02 2.47
CA ASP A 357 -19.68 7.73 3.29
C ASP A 357 -20.52 6.59 2.69
N ALA A 358 -20.70 6.58 1.38
CA ALA A 358 -21.37 5.48 0.69
C ALA A 358 -20.58 4.17 0.77
N ALA A 359 -19.25 4.23 0.69
CA ALA A 359 -18.38 3.07 0.84
C ALA A 359 -18.43 2.51 2.28
N VAL A 360 -18.49 3.38 3.29
CA VAL A 360 -18.65 3.00 4.70
C VAL A 360 -20.01 2.35 4.93
N GLU A 361 -21.09 2.96 4.43
CA GLU A 361 -22.44 2.39 4.51
C GLU A 361 -22.49 1.00 3.85
N ALA A 362 -21.89 0.85 2.67
CA ALA A 362 -21.76 -0.42 1.99
C ALA A 362 -21.03 -1.46 2.87
N ALA A 363 -19.89 -1.12 3.45
CA ALA A 363 -19.14 -2.01 4.33
C ALA A 363 -19.96 -2.43 5.56
N GLN A 364 -20.65 -1.48 6.20
CA GLN A 364 -21.50 -1.73 7.38
C GLN A 364 -22.74 -2.56 7.05
N SER A 365 -23.21 -2.54 5.80
CA SER A 365 -24.28 -3.42 5.30
C SER A 365 -23.81 -4.86 4.98
N GLY A 366 -22.54 -5.19 5.20
CA GLY A 366 -21.98 -6.53 5.00
C GLY A 366 -21.30 -6.75 3.64
N LYS A 367 -21.13 -5.70 2.84
CA LYS A 367 -20.37 -5.76 1.58
C LYS A 367 -18.87 -5.70 1.85
N ILE A 368 -18.06 -6.16 0.89
CA ILE A 368 -16.60 -6.11 1.01
C ILE A 368 -16.11 -4.79 0.42
N VAL A 369 -15.43 -3.97 1.23
CA VAL A 369 -14.85 -2.69 0.79
C VAL A 369 -13.37 -2.64 1.13
N ILE A 370 -12.55 -2.53 0.09
CA ILE A 370 -11.09 -2.53 0.16
C ILE A 370 -10.56 -1.18 -0.32
N ILE A 371 -9.83 -0.49 0.55
CA ILE A 371 -9.06 0.71 0.19
C ILE A 371 -7.64 0.29 -0.19
N GLY A 372 -7.22 0.59 -1.43
CA GLY A 372 -5.97 0.09 -1.99
C GLY A 372 -4.89 1.13 -2.30
N GLY A 373 -5.13 2.43 -2.03
CA GLY A 373 -4.21 3.52 -2.40
C GLY A 373 -3.83 4.41 -1.22
N GLY A 374 -2.61 4.96 -1.24
CA GLY A 374 -2.09 5.80 -0.14
C GLY A 374 -2.93 7.05 0.15
N ASP A 375 -3.35 7.78 -0.90
CA ASP A 375 -4.19 8.96 -0.73
C ASP A 375 -5.58 8.58 -0.21
N THR A 376 -6.14 7.46 -0.66
CA THR A 376 -7.44 6.97 -0.20
C THR A 376 -7.40 6.43 1.23
N ALA A 377 -6.28 5.82 1.64
CA ALA A 377 -6.04 5.47 3.04
C ALA A 377 -5.92 6.73 3.91
N THR A 378 -5.28 7.79 3.41
CA THR A 378 -5.22 9.11 4.07
C THR A 378 -6.61 9.72 4.22
N VAL A 379 -7.48 9.57 3.22
CA VAL A 379 -8.91 9.96 3.31
C VAL A 379 -9.59 9.21 4.45
N ALA A 380 -9.47 7.87 4.51
CA ALA A 380 -10.10 7.08 5.57
C ALA A 380 -9.61 7.48 6.98
N ALA A 381 -8.30 7.72 7.13
CA ALA A 381 -7.70 8.19 8.38
C ALA A 381 -8.15 9.61 8.76
N LYS A 382 -8.18 10.55 7.79
CA LYS A 382 -8.64 11.93 8.00
C LYS A 382 -10.06 11.98 8.58
N TYR A 383 -10.94 11.08 8.15
CA TYR A 383 -12.32 11.00 8.62
C TYR A 383 -12.56 9.97 9.74
N GLY A 384 -11.52 9.28 10.21
CA GLY A 384 -11.61 8.32 11.32
C GLY A 384 -12.59 7.17 11.05
N VAL A 385 -12.52 6.57 9.86
CA VAL A 385 -13.43 5.47 9.44
C VAL A 385 -12.70 4.19 9.03
N GLU A 386 -11.40 4.08 9.34
CA GLU A 386 -10.57 2.92 8.97
C GLU A 386 -11.12 1.60 9.53
N ASP A 387 -11.69 1.65 10.74
CA ASP A 387 -12.33 0.54 11.45
C ASP A 387 -13.73 0.19 10.93
N LYS A 388 -14.35 1.09 10.15
CA LYS A 388 -15.67 0.89 9.55
C LYS A 388 -15.63 0.26 8.16
N LEU A 389 -14.44 0.17 7.56
CA LEU A 389 -14.20 -0.43 6.25
C LEU A 389 -13.75 -1.89 6.44
N SER A 390 -13.94 -2.74 5.42
CA SER A 390 -13.52 -4.15 5.54
C SER A 390 -12.00 -4.28 5.60
N HIS A 391 -11.29 -3.52 4.75
CA HIS A 391 -9.83 -3.49 4.74
C HIS A 391 -9.27 -2.17 4.22
N VAL A 392 -8.35 -1.58 4.97
CA VAL A 392 -7.53 -0.45 4.51
C VAL A 392 -6.11 -0.97 4.31
N SER A 393 -5.70 -1.10 3.05
CA SER A 393 -4.40 -1.64 2.70
C SER A 393 -3.27 -0.67 3.06
N THR A 394 -2.23 -1.22 3.66
CA THR A 394 -0.99 -0.53 4.04
C THR A 394 0.12 -0.74 3.01
N GLY A 395 -0.15 -1.48 1.94
CA GLY A 395 0.86 -1.91 0.96
C GLY A 395 1.34 -0.82 0.00
N GLY A 396 0.57 0.26 -0.17
CA GLY A 396 0.93 1.35 -1.09
C GLY A 396 1.26 0.85 -2.48
N GLY A 397 2.54 0.97 -2.89
CA GLY A 397 3.02 0.46 -4.17
C GLY A 397 2.86 -1.05 -4.35
N ALA A 398 2.96 -1.85 -3.29
CA ALA A 398 2.73 -3.30 -3.37
C ALA A 398 1.27 -3.63 -3.73
N SER A 399 0.32 -2.92 -3.11
CA SER A 399 -1.10 -3.04 -3.43
C SER A 399 -1.36 -2.66 -4.88
N LEU A 400 -0.76 -1.56 -5.36
CA LEU A 400 -0.89 -1.13 -6.75
C LEU A 400 -0.35 -2.18 -7.73
N GLU A 401 0.88 -2.65 -7.55
CA GLU A 401 1.47 -3.66 -8.44
C GLU A 401 0.67 -4.96 -8.45
N LEU A 402 0.15 -5.38 -7.29
CA LEU A 402 -0.75 -6.53 -7.20
C LEU A 402 -2.04 -6.32 -8.01
N LEU A 403 -2.64 -5.15 -7.90
CA LEU A 403 -3.85 -4.78 -8.65
C LEU A 403 -3.58 -4.60 -10.15
N GLU A 404 -2.35 -4.31 -10.56
CA GLU A 404 -1.89 -4.33 -11.95
C GLU A 404 -1.65 -5.75 -12.47
N GLY A 405 -1.75 -6.77 -11.61
CA GLY A 405 -1.53 -8.18 -11.96
C GLY A 405 -0.07 -8.61 -11.98
N LYS A 406 0.83 -7.81 -11.38
CA LYS A 406 2.24 -8.17 -11.24
C LYS A 406 2.44 -9.22 -10.15
N ASP A 407 3.48 -10.03 -10.34
CA ASP A 407 3.96 -10.91 -9.30
C ASP A 407 4.62 -10.09 -8.18
N LEU A 408 4.34 -10.43 -6.92
CA LEU A 408 4.99 -9.79 -5.77
C LEU A 408 6.11 -10.70 -5.25
N PRO A 409 7.40 -10.40 -5.51
CA PRO A 409 8.51 -11.30 -5.19
C PRO A 409 8.51 -11.77 -3.72
N GLY A 410 8.19 -10.89 -2.78
CA GLY A 410 8.14 -11.21 -1.35
C GLY A 410 6.95 -12.08 -0.93
N VAL A 411 5.87 -12.12 -1.72
CA VAL A 411 4.76 -13.07 -1.55
C VAL A 411 5.11 -14.40 -2.23
N SER A 412 5.71 -14.34 -3.41
CA SER A 412 6.18 -15.50 -4.17
C SER A 412 7.19 -16.33 -3.40
N ALA A 413 8.07 -15.68 -2.63
CA ALA A 413 9.05 -16.32 -1.76
C ALA A 413 8.46 -17.08 -0.56
N LEU A 414 7.20 -16.83 -0.19
CA LEU A 414 6.51 -17.55 0.89
C LEU A 414 6.17 -18.99 0.48
N SER A 415 6.31 -19.90 1.43
CA SER A 415 5.92 -21.30 1.31
C SER A 415 4.40 -21.43 1.14
N SER A 416 3.99 -22.49 0.45
CA SER A 416 2.57 -22.85 0.31
C SER A 416 2.09 -23.69 1.48
N LYS A 417 0.78 -23.70 1.75
CA LYS A 417 0.14 -24.57 2.75
C LYS A 417 0.21 -26.05 2.39
#